data_AF-A0A2E7BQ98-F1
#
_entry.id   AF-A0A2E7BQ98-F1
#
_cell.length_a   1.000
_cell.length_b   1.000
_cell.length_c   1.000
_cell.angle_alpha   90.00
_cell.angle_beta   90.00
_cell.angle_gamma   90.00
#
_symmetry.space_group_name_H-M   'P 1'
#
loop_
_entity.id
_entity.type
_entity.pdbx_description
1 polymer ?
#
loop_
_entity_poly.entity_id
_entity_poly.type
_entity_poly.pdbx_seq_one_letter_code
_entity_poly.pdbx_strand_id
1 'polypeptide(L)'
;MRFTILALLLLTPALASASAPADALQFTKEQFSTYCAFKNFMAEDGEWKKFKTPERAKKKFAKNYRMKEAALDALITAGERVGSCADFKARWEADLKAALKAIPKRGDLVRGFKEPIFARRINWVEVNVDNSDHVIVWVSWLWFNDRFVEEESAIVGAIVHEVLPAAGTLLVFARKKSEKEKNMFEAKISGSRLGTIKLKKVGDYAKKRYWRFFEGIKFDESISRTN
;
A
#
# COMPACT_ATOMS: atom_id res chain seq x y z
N MET A 1 48.70 -30.71 24.84
CA MET A 1 47.96 -29.44 24.76
C MET A 1 47.30 -29.37 23.40
N ARG A 2 45.95 -29.41 23.34
CA ARG A 2 45.19 -29.32 22.09
C ARG A 2 44.69 -27.89 21.93
N PHE A 3 45.11 -27.20 20.87
CA PHE A 3 44.62 -25.88 20.50
C PHE A 3 43.34 -26.04 19.68
N THR A 4 42.21 -25.63 20.26
CA THR A 4 40.92 -25.61 19.59
C THR A 4 40.81 -24.33 18.75
N ILE A 5 40.71 -24.49 17.43
CA ILE A 5 40.50 -23.41 16.46
C ILE A 5 39.05 -22.93 16.58
N LEU A 6 38.86 -21.69 17.02
CA LEU A 6 37.56 -21.02 17.06
C LEU A 6 37.24 -20.48 15.65
N ALA A 7 36.40 -21.19 14.90
CA ALA A 7 35.91 -20.75 13.61
C ALA A 7 34.88 -19.62 13.78
N LEU A 8 35.28 -18.40 13.42
CA LEU A 8 34.43 -17.22 13.39
C LEU A 8 33.46 -17.33 12.19
N LEU A 9 32.22 -17.76 12.45
CA LEU A 9 31.12 -17.78 11.48
C LEU A 9 30.74 -16.34 11.10
N LEU A 10 31.17 -15.92 9.91
CA LEU A 10 30.66 -14.74 9.21
C LEU A 10 29.17 -14.93 8.90
N LEU A 11 28.30 -14.41 9.77
CA LEU A 11 26.90 -14.14 9.41
C LEU A 11 26.88 -12.99 8.39
N THR A 12 26.99 -13.33 7.10
CA THR A 12 26.53 -12.43 6.05
C THR A 12 25.00 -12.38 6.11
N PRO A 13 24.36 -11.22 6.25
CA PRO A 13 22.92 -11.13 6.09
C PRO A 13 22.61 -11.50 4.64
N ALA A 14 21.96 -12.66 4.45
CA ALA A 14 21.36 -13.00 3.18
C ALA A 14 20.34 -11.89 2.87
N LEU A 15 20.72 -10.95 2.00
CA LEU A 15 19.78 -10.08 1.30
C LEU A 15 18.84 -11.03 0.55
N ALA A 16 17.72 -11.36 1.20
CA ALA A 16 16.64 -12.10 0.59
C ALA A 16 16.28 -11.36 -0.68
N SER A 17 16.69 -11.93 -1.83
CA SER A 17 16.18 -11.52 -3.11
C SER A 17 14.72 -11.92 -3.09
N ALA A 18 13.86 -11.03 -2.59
CA ALA A 18 12.42 -11.21 -2.64
C ALA A 18 12.07 -11.36 -4.11
N SER A 19 11.81 -12.60 -4.52
CA SER A 19 11.30 -12.91 -5.85
C SER A 19 10.03 -12.10 -6.05
N ALA A 20 9.83 -11.56 -7.25
CA ALA A 20 8.58 -10.92 -7.60
C ALA A 20 7.41 -11.89 -7.30
N PRO A 21 6.30 -11.42 -6.70
CA PRO A 21 5.16 -12.26 -6.45
C PRO A 21 4.61 -12.79 -7.78
N ALA A 22 4.04 -14.00 -7.76
CA ALA A 22 3.46 -14.61 -8.95
C ALA A 22 2.25 -13.81 -9.48
N ASP A 23 1.56 -13.11 -8.59
CA ASP A 23 0.49 -12.17 -8.89
C ASP A 23 1.02 -10.72 -8.89
N ALA A 24 0.94 -10.06 -10.03
CA ALA A 24 1.39 -8.67 -10.17
C ALA A 24 0.56 -7.67 -9.37
N LEU A 25 -0.71 -7.99 -9.08
CA LEU A 25 -1.52 -7.12 -8.21
C LEU A 25 -1.00 -7.07 -6.78
N GLN A 26 -0.10 -7.99 -6.40
CA GLN A 26 0.57 -8.03 -5.11
C GLN A 26 1.98 -7.41 -5.12
N PHE A 27 2.35 -6.67 -6.17
CA PHE A 27 3.62 -5.95 -6.19
C PHE A 27 3.77 -5.04 -4.96
N THR A 28 4.97 -5.04 -4.37
CA THR A 28 5.37 -4.01 -3.41
C THR A 28 5.53 -2.66 -4.11
N LYS A 29 5.67 -1.59 -3.32
CA LYS A 29 5.93 -0.24 -3.84
C LYS A 29 7.14 -0.24 -4.78
N GLU A 30 8.24 -0.87 -4.37
CA GLU A 30 9.49 -0.92 -5.12
C GLU A 30 9.34 -1.74 -6.41
N GLN A 31 8.60 -2.85 -6.35
CA GLN A 31 8.34 -3.70 -7.51
C GLN A 31 7.50 -2.97 -8.56
N PHE A 32 6.40 -2.34 -8.15
CA PHE A 32 5.56 -1.55 -9.06
C PHE A 32 6.32 -0.36 -9.66
N SER A 33 7.03 0.41 -8.82
CA SER A 33 7.85 1.54 -9.28
C SER A 33 8.92 1.09 -10.29
N THR A 34 9.62 -0.02 -10.01
CA THR A 34 10.64 -0.56 -10.91
C THR A 34 10.03 -1.06 -12.22
N TYR A 35 8.88 -1.73 -12.17
CA TYR A 35 8.15 -2.16 -13.36
C TYR A 35 7.79 -0.97 -14.25
N CYS A 36 7.21 0.09 -13.67
CA CYS A 36 6.82 1.27 -14.41
C CYS A 36 8.01 2.06 -14.95
N ALA A 37 9.09 2.19 -14.16
CA ALA A 37 10.33 2.77 -14.64
C ALA A 37 10.93 1.98 -15.81
N PHE A 38 10.85 0.65 -15.79
CA PHE A 38 11.29 -0.19 -16.90
C PHE A 38 10.44 0.01 -18.15
N LYS A 39 9.11 0.04 -18.03
CA LYS A 39 8.20 0.30 -19.17
C LYS A 39 8.48 1.65 -19.81
N ASN A 40 8.70 2.69 -19.00
CA ASN A 40 9.07 4.02 -19.50
C ASN A 40 10.47 4.03 -20.14
N PHE A 41 11.44 3.35 -19.52
CA PHE A 41 12.79 3.23 -20.07
C PHE A 41 12.83 2.54 -21.44
N MET A 42 11.98 1.53 -21.63
CA MET A 42 11.86 0.73 -22.86
C MET A 42 10.81 1.27 -23.85
N ALA A 43 10.15 2.40 -23.56
CA ALA A 43 9.17 2.99 -24.45
C ALA A 43 9.80 3.41 -25.79
N GLU A 44 8.97 3.72 -26.79
CA GLU A 44 9.44 4.14 -28.12
C GLU A 44 10.42 5.31 -28.03
N ASP A 45 10.11 6.33 -27.24
CA ASP A 45 11.00 7.48 -26.99
C ASP A 45 11.88 7.33 -25.75
N GLY A 46 12.03 6.09 -25.27
CA GLY A 46 12.77 5.76 -24.07
C GLY A 46 14.29 5.82 -24.23
N GLU A 47 14.99 5.87 -23.09
CA GLU A 47 16.46 5.97 -23.06
C GLU A 47 17.17 4.70 -23.52
N TRP A 48 16.46 3.58 -23.69
CA TRP A 48 17.03 2.30 -24.10
C TRP A 48 17.79 2.37 -25.43
N LYS A 49 17.38 3.28 -26.34
CA LYS A 49 18.03 3.51 -27.65
C LYS A 49 19.52 3.88 -27.52
N LYS A 50 19.96 4.41 -26.37
CA LYS A 50 21.37 4.75 -26.09
C LYS A 50 22.28 3.50 -25.96
N PHE A 51 21.72 2.29 -25.83
CA PHE A 51 22.46 1.07 -25.47
C PHE A 51 22.70 0.09 -26.63
N LYS A 52 22.45 0.51 -27.88
CA LYS A 52 22.58 -0.28 -29.12
C LYS A 52 21.61 -1.46 -29.27
N THR A 53 21.36 -2.24 -28.22
CA THR A 53 20.39 -3.35 -28.23
C THR A 53 19.48 -3.33 -27.00
N PRO A 54 18.23 -3.84 -27.11
CA PRO A 54 17.32 -3.98 -25.96
C PRO A 54 17.90 -4.79 -24.81
N GLU A 55 18.67 -5.84 -25.09
CA GLU A 55 19.26 -6.72 -24.07
C GLU A 55 20.34 -5.99 -23.26
N ARG A 56 21.16 -5.18 -23.94
CA ARG A 56 22.16 -4.33 -23.28
C ARG A 56 21.50 -3.25 -22.43
N ALA A 57 20.41 -2.65 -22.93
CA ALA A 57 19.60 -1.69 -22.20
C ALA A 57 19.02 -2.32 -20.92
N LYS A 58 18.39 -3.49 -21.04
CA LYS A 58 17.83 -4.26 -19.92
C LYS A 58 18.88 -4.59 -18.88
N LYS A 59 20.05 -5.10 -19.30
CA LYS A 59 21.16 -5.41 -18.39
C LYS A 59 21.68 -4.18 -17.64
N LYS A 60 21.76 -3.03 -18.32
CA LYS A 60 22.14 -1.77 -17.68
C LYS A 60 21.08 -1.31 -16.69
N PHE A 61 19.80 -1.39 -17.05
CA PHE A 61 18.69 -1.05 -16.17
C PHE A 61 18.72 -1.90 -14.89
N ALA A 62 18.84 -3.23 -15.02
CA ALA A 62 18.96 -4.15 -13.88
C ALA A 62 20.11 -3.75 -12.94
N LYS A 63 21.29 -3.40 -13.50
CA LYS A 63 22.44 -2.93 -12.73
C LYS A 63 22.16 -1.62 -11.98
N ASN A 64 21.50 -0.65 -12.62
CA ASN A 64 21.16 0.64 -12.00
C ASN A 64 20.20 0.47 -10.82
N TYR A 65 19.23 -0.44 -10.94
CA TYR A 65 18.28 -0.79 -9.88
C TYR A 65 18.81 -1.82 -8.88
N ARG A 66 20.08 -2.23 -9.01
CA ARG A 66 20.73 -3.24 -8.15
C ARG A 66 19.97 -4.58 -8.10
N MET A 67 19.31 -4.95 -9.20
CA MET A 67 18.56 -6.20 -9.34
C MET A 67 19.32 -7.20 -10.22
N LYS A 68 19.12 -8.50 -9.93
CA LYS A 68 19.57 -9.58 -10.83
C LYS A 68 18.73 -9.58 -12.09
N GLU A 69 19.32 -9.89 -13.24
CA GLU A 69 18.61 -9.94 -14.54
C GLU A 69 17.39 -10.87 -14.48
N ALA A 70 17.54 -12.07 -13.91
CA ALA A 70 16.42 -13.01 -13.74
C ALA A 70 15.29 -12.47 -12.84
N ALA A 71 15.60 -11.63 -11.84
CA ALA A 71 14.59 -11.01 -10.99
C ALA A 71 13.83 -9.90 -11.72
N LEU A 72 14.54 -9.13 -12.57
CA LEU A 72 13.92 -8.15 -13.46
C LEU A 72 13.01 -8.84 -14.49
N ASP A 73 13.45 -9.95 -15.08
CA ASP A 73 12.63 -10.72 -16.03
C ASP A 73 11.35 -11.25 -15.38
N ALA A 74 11.46 -11.85 -14.19
CA ALA A 74 10.28 -12.29 -13.44
C ALA A 74 9.31 -11.15 -13.12
N LEU A 75 9.83 -9.97 -12.75
CA LEU A 75 9.02 -8.78 -12.48
C LEU A 75 8.28 -8.31 -13.74
N ILE A 76 8.98 -8.24 -14.88
CA ILE A 76 8.39 -7.83 -16.16
C ILE A 76 7.31 -8.83 -16.59
N THR A 77 7.62 -10.12 -16.59
CA THR A 77 6.67 -11.18 -16.97
C THR A 77 5.43 -11.18 -16.09
N ALA A 78 5.58 -10.95 -14.78
CA ALA A 78 4.42 -10.82 -13.91
C ALA A 78 3.59 -9.57 -14.27
N GLY A 79 4.23 -8.40 -14.40
CA GLY A 79 3.55 -7.13 -14.67
C GLY A 79 2.84 -7.10 -16.03
N GLU A 80 3.40 -7.76 -17.05
CA GLU A 80 2.80 -7.87 -18.39
C GLU A 80 1.45 -8.62 -18.39
N ARG A 81 1.17 -9.46 -17.38
CA ARG A 81 -0.16 -10.10 -17.22
C ARG A 81 -1.26 -9.10 -16.89
N VAL A 82 -0.89 -7.95 -16.33
CA VAL A 82 -1.83 -6.85 -16.04
C VAL A 82 -1.92 -5.90 -17.22
N GLY A 83 -0.77 -5.50 -17.77
CA GLY A 83 -0.67 -4.58 -18.91
C GLY A 83 0.23 -3.38 -18.62
N SER A 84 -0.18 -2.20 -19.06
CA SER A 84 0.49 -0.93 -18.75
C SER A 84 0.37 -0.57 -17.26
N CYS A 85 1.13 0.43 -16.80
CA CYS A 85 1.01 0.94 -15.43
C CYS A 85 -0.38 1.48 -15.10
N ALA A 86 -1.07 2.06 -16.10
CA ALA A 86 -2.43 2.55 -15.96
C ALA A 86 -3.45 1.41 -15.73
N ASP A 87 -3.20 0.22 -16.29
CA ASP A 87 -4.12 -0.92 -16.21
C ASP A 87 -4.21 -1.52 -14.78
N PHE A 88 -3.23 -1.24 -13.92
CA PHE A 88 -3.28 -1.63 -12.52
C PHE A 88 -4.38 -0.90 -11.75
N LYS A 89 -4.66 0.37 -12.08
CA LYS A 89 -5.62 1.22 -11.35
C LYS A 89 -6.98 0.56 -11.23
N ALA A 90 -7.57 0.17 -12.37
CA ALA A 90 -8.94 -0.36 -12.39
C ALA A 90 -9.06 -1.68 -11.61
N ARG A 91 -8.04 -2.55 -11.70
CA ARG A 91 -8.02 -3.84 -11.00
C ARG A 91 -7.89 -3.64 -9.49
N TRP A 92 -6.93 -2.83 -9.05
CA TRP A 92 -6.76 -2.51 -7.64
C TRP A 92 -7.97 -1.81 -7.03
N GLU A 93 -8.61 -0.89 -7.76
CA GLU A 93 -9.85 -0.28 -7.28
C GLU A 93 -10.97 -1.30 -7.10
N ALA A 94 -11.12 -2.24 -8.04
CA ALA A 94 -12.12 -3.30 -7.94
C ALA A 94 -11.86 -4.21 -6.73
N ASP A 95 -10.62 -4.63 -6.54
CA ASP A 95 -10.23 -5.50 -5.42
C ASP A 95 -10.38 -4.79 -4.07
N LEU A 96 -10.00 -3.51 -3.98
CA LEU A 96 -10.20 -2.70 -2.78
C LEU A 96 -11.68 -2.53 -2.46
N LYS A 97 -12.52 -2.20 -3.45
CA LYS A 97 -13.98 -2.09 -3.27
C LYS A 97 -14.57 -3.42 -2.79
N ALA A 98 -14.14 -4.54 -3.35
CA ALA A 98 -14.57 -5.87 -2.93
C ALA A 98 -14.14 -6.20 -1.49
N ALA A 99 -12.87 -5.93 -1.14
CA ALA A 99 -12.33 -6.20 0.19
C ALA A 99 -12.97 -5.34 1.28
N LEU A 100 -13.18 -4.05 1.01
CA LEU A 100 -13.85 -3.12 1.93
C LEU A 100 -15.34 -3.49 2.13
N LYS A 101 -16.03 -3.99 1.09
CA LYS A 101 -17.38 -4.53 1.24
C LYS A 101 -17.41 -5.82 2.06
N ALA A 102 -16.32 -6.59 2.05
CA ALA A 102 -16.19 -7.86 2.76
C ALA A 102 -15.73 -7.73 4.22
N ILE A 103 -15.50 -6.52 4.74
CA ILE A 103 -15.16 -6.29 6.18
C ILE A 103 -16.04 -7.11 7.14
N PRO A 104 -17.38 -7.18 6.96
CA PRO A 104 -18.24 -7.91 7.91
C PRO A 104 -17.96 -9.41 8.00
N LYS A 105 -17.25 -9.98 7.02
CA LYS A 105 -16.88 -11.39 6.97
C LYS A 105 -15.53 -11.67 7.64
N ARG A 106 -14.81 -10.64 8.08
CA ARG A 106 -13.45 -10.74 8.65
C ARG A 106 -13.43 -11.00 10.16
N GLY A 107 -14.60 -11.22 10.78
CA GLY A 107 -14.77 -11.47 12.21
C GLY A 107 -14.90 -10.19 13.04
N ASP A 108 -14.93 -10.36 14.36
CA ASP A 108 -14.98 -9.24 15.30
C ASP A 108 -13.62 -8.53 15.35
N LEU A 109 -13.48 -7.44 14.61
CA LEU A 109 -12.23 -6.68 14.50
C LEU A 109 -12.04 -5.74 15.69
N VAL A 110 -13.15 -5.20 16.20
CA VAL A 110 -13.20 -4.28 17.33
C VAL A 110 -14.45 -4.56 18.15
N ARG A 111 -14.30 -4.81 19.45
CA ARG A 111 -15.44 -5.09 20.34
C ARG A 111 -16.45 -3.94 20.35
N GLY A 112 -17.71 -4.24 20.01
CA GLY A 112 -18.80 -3.26 20.01
C GLY A 112 -18.80 -2.32 18.81
N PHE A 113 -17.85 -2.47 17.89
CA PHE A 113 -17.90 -1.84 16.58
C PHE A 113 -18.90 -2.59 15.69
N LYS A 114 -19.54 -1.88 14.76
CA LYS A 114 -20.54 -2.47 13.85
C LYS A 114 -19.97 -2.47 12.43
N GLU A 115 -19.13 -3.45 12.14
CA GLU A 115 -18.49 -3.66 10.83
C GLU A 115 -19.49 -3.64 9.66
N PRO A 116 -20.67 -4.29 9.73
CA PRO A 116 -21.67 -4.20 8.65
C PRO A 116 -22.14 -2.77 8.36
N ILE A 117 -22.25 -1.94 9.40
CA ILE A 117 -22.67 -0.55 9.25
C ILE A 117 -21.52 0.28 8.67
N PHE A 118 -20.29 0.05 9.13
CA PHE A 118 -19.12 0.73 8.59
C PHE A 118 -18.91 0.44 7.10
N ALA A 119 -18.94 -0.84 6.70
CA ALA A 119 -18.76 -1.23 5.31
C ALA A 119 -19.79 -0.57 4.36
N ARG A 120 -21.03 -0.40 4.81
CA ARG A 120 -22.09 0.30 4.04
C ARG A 120 -21.89 1.81 3.94
N ARG A 121 -21.07 2.40 4.81
CA ARG A 121 -20.77 3.84 4.80
C ARG A 121 -19.60 4.19 3.87
N ILE A 122 -18.77 3.23 3.47
CA ILE A 122 -17.72 3.45 2.46
C ILE A 122 -18.41 3.89 1.16
N ASN A 123 -18.07 5.08 0.66
CA ASN A 123 -18.76 5.71 -0.46
C ASN A 123 -17.83 6.09 -1.62
N TRP A 124 -16.52 6.04 -1.42
CA TRP A 124 -15.55 6.34 -2.47
C TRP A 124 -14.22 5.63 -2.21
N VAL A 125 -13.65 5.09 -3.28
CA VAL A 125 -12.32 4.47 -3.33
C VAL A 125 -11.72 4.85 -4.67
N GLU A 126 -10.53 5.41 -4.64
CA GLU A 126 -9.77 5.77 -5.84
C GLU A 126 -8.30 5.38 -5.68
N VAL A 127 -7.70 4.92 -6.78
CA VAL A 127 -6.27 4.65 -6.87
C VAL A 127 -5.66 5.55 -7.94
N ASN A 128 -4.55 6.21 -7.63
CA ASN A 128 -3.76 6.95 -8.59
C ASN A 128 -2.38 6.30 -8.73
N VAL A 129 -2.07 5.97 -9.97
CA VAL A 129 -0.83 5.33 -10.42
C VAL A 129 0.01 6.27 -11.29
N ASP A 130 -0.44 7.50 -11.50
CA ASP A 130 0.21 8.51 -12.34
C ASP A 130 1.39 9.16 -11.62
N ASN A 131 1.41 9.11 -10.28
CA ASN A 131 2.56 9.55 -9.50
C ASN A 131 3.71 8.55 -9.65
N SER A 132 4.83 9.03 -10.21
CA SER A 132 6.04 8.23 -10.46
C SER A 132 6.72 7.71 -9.19
N ASP A 133 6.50 8.34 -8.03
CA ASP A 133 7.20 8.01 -6.79
C ASP A 133 6.50 6.91 -6.00
N HIS A 134 5.17 6.81 -6.09
CA HIS A 134 4.36 5.78 -5.44
C HIS A 134 2.88 5.84 -5.83
N VAL A 135 2.17 4.72 -5.60
CA VAL A 135 0.71 4.65 -5.70
C VAL A 135 0.07 5.40 -4.53
N ILE A 136 -0.90 6.27 -4.84
CA ILE A 136 -1.73 6.98 -3.87
C ILE A 136 -3.12 6.36 -3.88
N VAL A 137 -3.66 6.08 -2.69
CA VAL A 137 -5.00 5.56 -2.50
C VAL A 137 -5.82 6.58 -1.72
N TRP A 138 -7.04 6.87 -2.16
CA TRP A 138 -8.03 7.62 -1.39
C TRP A 138 -9.19 6.70 -1.03
N VAL A 139 -9.62 6.75 0.23
CA VAL A 139 -10.83 6.07 0.68
C VAL A 139 -11.66 7.03 1.50
N SER A 140 -12.95 7.14 1.20
CA SER A 140 -13.87 7.87 2.06
C SER A 140 -15.10 7.07 2.49
N TRP A 141 -15.65 7.50 3.61
CA TRP A 141 -16.91 6.98 4.14
C TRP A 141 -17.76 8.08 4.78
N LEU A 142 -19.05 7.81 4.95
CA LEU A 142 -19.96 8.70 5.64
C LEU A 142 -19.66 8.71 7.15
N TRP A 143 -19.50 9.88 7.75
CA TRP A 143 -19.33 10.10 9.18
C TRP A 143 -20.53 9.56 9.96
N PHE A 144 -20.29 9.01 11.15
CA PHE A 144 -21.36 8.53 12.03
C PHE A 144 -21.03 8.73 13.51
N ASN A 145 -19.83 8.33 13.95
CA ASN A 145 -19.44 8.39 15.35
C ASN A 145 -17.95 8.67 15.51
N ASP A 146 -17.66 9.81 16.13
CA ASP A 146 -16.33 10.34 16.42
C ASP A 146 -15.47 9.35 17.21
N ARG A 147 -16.09 8.50 18.03
CA ARG A 147 -15.41 7.53 18.87
C ARG A 147 -14.59 6.51 18.08
N PHE A 148 -15.03 6.16 16.87
CA PHE A 148 -14.50 5.03 16.12
C PHE A 148 -13.74 5.42 14.86
N VAL A 149 -13.59 6.72 14.56
CA VAL A 149 -12.98 7.15 13.30
C VAL A 149 -11.53 6.68 13.14
N GLU A 150 -10.77 6.61 14.24
CA GLU A 150 -9.39 6.15 14.23
C GLU A 150 -9.32 4.64 13.95
N GLU A 151 -10.21 3.86 14.59
CA GLU A 151 -10.39 2.43 14.34
C GLU A 151 -10.83 2.17 12.89
N GLU A 152 -11.81 2.92 12.39
CA GLU A 152 -12.29 2.88 11.00
C GLU A 152 -11.14 3.10 10.02
N SER A 153 -10.33 4.13 10.26
CA SER A 153 -9.17 4.50 9.45
C SER A 153 -8.09 3.41 9.47
N ALA A 154 -7.86 2.78 10.62
CA ALA A 154 -6.90 1.69 10.74
C ALA A 154 -7.39 0.40 10.06
N ILE A 155 -8.68 0.07 10.14
CA ILE A 155 -9.27 -1.04 9.38
C ILE A 155 -9.05 -0.83 7.89
N VAL A 156 -9.36 0.38 7.38
CA VAL A 156 -9.12 0.74 5.98
C VAL A 156 -7.64 0.61 5.64
N GLY A 157 -6.74 1.17 6.45
CA GLY A 157 -5.30 1.08 6.24
C GLY A 157 -4.78 -0.34 6.14
N ALA A 158 -5.21 -1.22 7.06
CA ALA A 158 -4.82 -2.63 7.02
C ALA A 158 -5.33 -3.35 5.77
N ILE A 159 -6.56 -3.07 5.34
CA ILE A 159 -7.14 -3.67 4.13
C ILE A 159 -6.44 -3.16 2.87
N VAL A 160 -6.15 -1.85 2.81
CA VAL A 160 -5.41 -1.27 1.69
C VAL A 160 -4.04 -1.91 1.55
N HIS A 161 -3.32 -2.12 2.66
CA HIS A 161 -2.01 -2.78 2.60
C HIS A 161 -2.09 -4.24 2.15
N GLU A 162 -3.10 -4.98 2.62
CA GLU A 162 -3.30 -6.39 2.27
C GLU A 162 -3.63 -6.56 0.79
N VAL A 163 -4.47 -5.68 0.24
CA VAL A 163 -4.92 -5.76 -1.16
C VAL A 163 -3.93 -5.12 -2.13
N LEU A 164 -3.33 -4.00 -1.74
CA LEU A 164 -2.48 -3.16 -2.58
C LEU A 164 -1.16 -2.85 -1.85
N PRO A 165 -0.22 -3.80 -1.78
CA PRO A 165 1.08 -3.58 -1.12
C PRO A 165 1.92 -2.46 -1.76
N ALA A 166 1.63 -2.09 -3.02
CA ALA A 166 2.24 -0.96 -3.72
C ALA A 166 1.81 0.43 -3.20
N ALA A 167 0.81 0.51 -2.32
CA ALA A 167 0.32 1.77 -1.75
C ALA A 167 1.43 2.46 -0.95
N GLY A 168 1.97 3.56 -1.49
CA GLY A 168 2.96 4.38 -0.78
C GLY A 168 2.32 5.45 0.11
N THR A 169 1.07 5.82 -0.18
CA THR A 169 0.28 6.75 0.61
C THR A 169 -1.18 6.35 0.56
N LEU A 170 -1.84 6.33 1.72
CA LEU A 170 -3.28 6.30 1.84
C LEU A 170 -3.78 7.62 2.43
N LEU A 171 -4.77 8.22 1.81
CA LEU A 171 -5.56 9.31 2.39
C LEU A 171 -6.96 8.79 2.74
N VAL A 172 -7.36 9.03 3.98
CA VAL A 172 -8.68 8.66 4.48
C VAL A 172 -9.51 9.90 4.80
N PHE A 173 -10.79 9.85 4.45
CA PHE A 173 -11.74 10.92 4.71
C PHE A 173 -13.02 10.37 5.30
N ALA A 174 -13.47 10.95 6.39
CA ALA A 174 -14.80 10.66 6.91
C ALA A 174 -15.68 11.91 6.69
N ARG A 175 -16.68 11.79 5.81
CA ARG A 175 -17.47 12.91 5.25
C ARG A 175 -18.84 13.03 5.88
N LYS A 176 -19.29 14.25 6.14
CA LYS A 176 -20.66 14.46 6.61
C LYS A 176 -21.66 14.13 5.49
N LYS A 177 -22.73 13.36 5.81
CA LYS A 177 -23.71 12.88 4.82
C LYS A 177 -24.39 13.99 4.00
N SER A 178 -24.57 15.17 4.60
CA SER A 178 -25.29 16.30 4.01
C SER A 178 -24.42 17.27 3.21
N GLU A 179 -23.10 17.18 3.31
CA GLU A 179 -22.17 18.18 2.77
C GLU A 179 -21.10 17.44 1.96
N LYS A 180 -21.18 17.53 0.63
CA LYS A 180 -20.28 16.79 -0.28
C LYS A 180 -18.80 17.15 -0.09
N GLU A 181 -18.50 18.26 0.55
CA GLU A 181 -17.14 18.82 0.65
C GLU A 181 -16.62 18.90 2.09
N LYS A 182 -17.46 18.68 3.11
CA LYS A 182 -17.02 18.80 4.51
C LYS A 182 -16.52 17.46 5.04
N ASN A 183 -15.19 17.32 5.11
CA ASN A 183 -14.53 16.23 5.80
C ASN A 183 -14.57 16.50 7.31
N MET A 184 -15.22 15.61 8.07
CA MET A 184 -15.23 15.64 9.53
C MET A 184 -13.91 15.13 10.10
N PHE A 185 -13.23 14.27 9.35
CA PHE A 185 -11.89 13.78 9.64
C PHE A 185 -11.11 13.57 8.35
N GLU A 186 -9.84 13.92 8.41
CA GLU A 186 -8.85 13.62 7.39
C GLU A 186 -7.59 13.09 8.04
N ALA A 187 -7.00 12.06 7.45
CA ALA A 187 -5.66 11.62 7.82
C ALA A 187 -4.94 11.02 6.63
N LYS A 188 -3.60 11.09 6.70
CA LYS A 188 -2.69 10.42 5.79
C LYS A 188 -2.01 9.26 6.50
N ILE A 189 -1.77 8.16 5.80
CA ILE A 189 -0.96 7.02 6.27
C ILE A 189 0.11 6.77 5.23
N SER A 190 1.38 6.82 5.63
CA SER A 190 2.49 6.42 4.76
C SER A 190 2.53 4.90 4.57
N GLY A 191 3.00 4.43 3.43
CA GLY A 191 3.08 3.01 3.08
C GLY A 191 3.87 2.17 4.10
N SER A 192 4.93 2.75 4.66
CA SER A 192 5.69 2.11 5.75
C SER A 192 4.84 1.87 7.00
N ARG A 193 3.92 2.78 7.32
CA ARG A 193 3.00 2.65 8.46
C ARG A 193 1.85 1.71 8.15
N LEU A 194 1.33 1.71 6.92
CA LEU A 194 0.31 0.75 6.46
C LEU A 194 0.72 -0.70 6.77
N GLY A 195 1.98 -1.07 6.48
CA GLY A 195 2.48 -2.42 6.76
C GLY A 195 2.57 -2.82 8.24
N THR A 196 2.55 -1.83 9.13
CA THR A 196 2.57 -2.06 10.59
C THR A 196 1.18 -2.27 11.19
N ILE A 197 0.12 -1.84 10.49
CA ILE A 197 -1.26 -2.01 10.96
C ILE A 197 -1.65 -3.47 10.76
N LYS A 198 -1.89 -4.19 11.85
CA LYS A 198 -2.36 -5.58 11.79
C LYS A 198 -3.86 -5.59 12.03
N LEU A 199 -4.63 -6.03 11.04
CA LEU A 199 -6.10 -6.00 11.08
C LEU A 199 -6.68 -6.66 12.34
N LYS A 200 -6.13 -7.80 12.76
CA LYS A 200 -6.55 -8.53 13.97
C LYS A 200 -6.24 -7.80 15.29
N LYS A 201 -5.33 -6.81 15.26
CA LYS A 201 -4.90 -6.05 16.45
C LYS A 201 -5.53 -4.66 16.52
N VAL A 202 -6.42 -4.33 15.58
CA VAL A 202 -7.09 -3.02 15.58
C VAL A 202 -7.81 -2.83 16.91
N GLY A 203 -8.67 -3.77 17.34
CA GLY A 203 -9.35 -3.67 18.64
C GLY A 203 -8.44 -3.57 19.88
N ASP A 204 -7.18 -3.98 19.77
CA ASP A 204 -6.20 -3.97 20.87
C ASP A 204 -5.38 -2.67 20.96
N TYR A 205 -5.42 -1.82 19.93
CA TYR A 205 -4.74 -0.54 20.00
C TYR A 205 -5.49 0.40 20.94
N ALA A 206 -4.83 0.81 22.02
CA ALA A 206 -5.31 1.94 22.82
C ALA A 206 -5.46 3.17 21.92
N LYS A 207 -6.50 4.00 22.13
CA LYS A 207 -6.74 5.26 21.39
C LYS A 207 -5.47 6.10 21.20
N LYS A 208 -4.70 6.25 22.28
CA LYS A 208 -3.37 6.90 22.28
C LYS A 208 -2.26 6.14 21.54
N ARG A 209 -2.53 5.17 20.68
CA ARG A 209 -1.54 4.50 19.82
C ARG A 209 -1.87 4.69 18.35
N TYR A 210 -3.12 5.00 18.01
CA TYR A 210 -3.55 5.21 16.64
C TYR A 210 -2.90 6.41 15.97
N TRP A 211 -2.67 7.51 16.71
CA TRP A 211 -1.98 8.69 16.20
C TRP A 211 -0.59 8.40 15.62
N ARG A 212 0.06 7.29 16.01
CA ARG A 212 1.37 6.89 15.46
C ARG A 212 1.26 6.39 14.02
N PHE A 213 0.10 5.93 13.59
CA PHE A 213 -0.14 5.50 12.21
C PHE A 213 -0.44 6.67 11.30
N PHE A 214 -1.06 7.73 11.83
CA PHE A 214 -1.57 8.84 11.04
C PHE A 214 -0.59 10.02 10.96
N GLU A 215 -0.64 10.74 9.84
CA GLU A 215 0.06 11.99 9.57
C GLU A 215 -0.99 13.05 9.19
N GLY A 216 -0.74 14.31 9.56
CA GLY A 216 -1.59 15.43 9.16
C GLY A 216 -3.06 15.28 9.56
N ILE A 217 -3.32 14.74 10.76
CA ILE A 217 -4.69 14.52 11.25
C ILE A 217 -5.41 15.86 11.34
N LYS A 218 -6.56 15.96 10.69
CA LYS A 218 -7.47 17.10 10.81
C LYS A 218 -8.84 16.61 11.27
N PHE A 219 -9.41 17.33 12.22
CA PHE A 219 -10.81 17.19 12.63
C PHE A 219 -11.53 18.47 12.27
N ASP A 220 -12.81 18.36 11.95
CA ASP A 220 -13.66 19.55 11.92
C ASP A 220 -13.74 20.19 13.30
N GLU A 221 -13.73 21.52 13.36
CA GLU A 221 -13.71 22.31 14.60
C GLU A 221 -14.94 22.07 15.48
N SER A 222 -16.05 21.59 14.90
CA SER A 222 -17.26 21.25 15.66
C SER A 222 -17.15 19.96 16.48
N ILE A 223 -16.08 19.16 16.28
CA ILE A 223 -15.83 17.95 17.05
C ILE A 223 -15.08 18.32 18.34
N SER A 224 -15.81 18.50 19.44
CA SER A 224 -15.19 18.71 20.75
C SER A 224 -14.59 17.40 21.28
N ARG A 225 -13.27 17.26 21.24
CA ARG A 225 -12.58 16.20 21.97
C ARG A 225 -12.53 16.58 23.45
N THR A 226 -13.53 16.16 24.22
CA THR A 226 -13.37 16.11 25.68
C THR A 226 -12.26 15.10 25.98
N ASN A 227 -11.13 15.61 26.45
CA ASN A 227 -9.94 14.83 26.82
C ASN A 227 -10.26 13.77 27.88
#